data_AF-A0A1C5NEQ9-F1
#
_entry.id   AF-A0A1C5NEQ9-F1
#
_cell.length_a   1.000
_cell.length_b   1.000
_cell.length_c   1.000
_cell.angle_alpha   90.00
_cell.angle_beta   90.00
_cell.angle_gamma   90.00
#
_symmetry.space_group_name_H-M   'P 1'
#
loop_
_entity.id
_entity.type
_entity.pdbx_description
1 polymer ?
#
loop_
_entity_poly.entity_id
_entity_poly.type
_entity_poly.pdbx_seq_one_letter_code
_entity_poly.pdbx_strand_id
1 'polypeptide(L)'
;MAKKKTFQEYTQEALYEIEKTEAALKQAKLEKEQAEHRIQRSLNYLDTQKKKKRKARTHLLIQKGAAIEAICKDTKYLTEAEFYQLMDELLHNPACKFCDVVHEMVRGRAEAAEAKEREFAEEEALLKAMQRGELPQGDA
;
A
#
# COMPACT_ATOMS: atom_id res chain seq x y z
N MET A 1 60.19 21.14 -16.38
CA MET A 1 59.68 22.00 -15.29
C MET A 1 58.22 22.29 -15.58
N ALA A 2 57.29 21.88 -14.70
CA ALA A 2 55.88 22.24 -14.88
C ALA A 2 55.73 23.75 -14.70
N LYS A 3 55.18 24.44 -15.70
CA LYS A 3 54.81 25.86 -15.56
C LYS A 3 53.78 25.96 -14.43
N LYS A 4 54.07 26.75 -13.40
CA LYS A 4 53.10 27.05 -12.34
C LYS A 4 51.99 27.92 -12.95
N LYS A 5 50.74 27.52 -12.77
CA LYS A 5 49.56 28.27 -13.21
C LYS A 5 49.55 29.67 -12.59
N THR A 6 49.06 30.64 -13.34
CA THR A 6 48.90 32.02 -12.86
C THR A 6 47.66 32.13 -11.97
N PHE A 7 47.62 33.14 -11.09
CA PHE A 7 46.47 33.38 -10.22
C PHE A 7 45.16 33.56 -11.01
N GLN A 8 45.21 34.21 -12.18
CA GLN A 8 44.05 34.36 -13.06
C GLN A 8 43.54 33.01 -13.62
N GLU A 9 44.45 32.11 -14.02
CA GLU A 9 44.08 30.76 -14.47
C GLU A 9 43.40 29.97 -13.36
N TYR A 10 43.86 30.08 -12.11
CA TYR A 10 43.20 29.47 -10.95
C TYR A 10 41.80 30.05 -10.73
N THR A 11 41.60 31.36 -10.86
CA THR A 11 40.27 31.97 -10.69
C THR A 11 39.30 31.54 -11.80
N GLN A 12 39.74 31.44 -13.05
CA GLN A 12 38.90 30.93 -14.15
C GLN A 12 38.54 29.46 -13.97
N GLU A 13 39.50 28.62 -13.57
CA GLU A 13 39.25 27.20 -13.30
C GLU A 13 38.27 27.01 -12.13
N ALA A 14 38.41 27.79 -11.07
CA ALA A 14 37.48 27.76 -9.95
C ALA A 14 36.05 28.18 -10.36
N LEU A 15 35.91 29.24 -11.17
CA LEU A 15 34.61 29.67 -11.69
C LEU A 15 33.96 28.60 -12.57
N TYR A 16 34.74 27.95 -13.43
CA TYR A 16 34.26 26.85 -14.28
C TYR A 16 33.80 25.64 -13.45
N GLU A 17 34.54 25.25 -12.42
CA GLU A 17 34.14 24.16 -11.53
C GLU A 17 32.88 24.52 -10.72
N ILE A 18 32.74 25.77 -10.28
CA ILE A 18 31.50 26.26 -9.63
C ILE A 18 30.32 26.12 -10.60
N GLU A 19 30.44 26.64 -11.83
CA GLU A 19 29.36 26.56 -12.84
C GLU A 19 28.96 25.11 -13.14
N LYS A 20 29.96 24.21 -13.27
CA LYS A 20 29.73 22.77 -13.46
C LYS A 20 29.00 22.14 -12.28
N THR A 21 29.36 22.49 -11.04
CA THR A 21 28.69 21.97 -9.84
C THR A 21 27.27 22.51 -9.70
N GLU A 22 27.03 23.78 -10.05
CA GLU A 22 25.69 24.38 -10.05
C GLU A 22 24.78 23.73 -11.08
N ALA A 23 25.29 23.46 -12.29
CA ALA A 23 24.57 22.75 -13.33
C ALA A 23 24.20 21.32 -12.89
N ALA A 24 25.14 20.60 -12.29
CA ALA A 24 24.89 19.26 -11.75
C ALA A 24 23.85 19.28 -10.62
N LEU A 25 23.91 20.26 -9.73
CA LEU A 25 22.95 20.43 -8.63
C LEU A 25 21.55 20.78 -9.13
N LYS A 26 21.45 21.62 -10.17
CA LYS A 26 20.16 21.93 -10.82
C LYS A 26 19.55 20.70 -11.47
N GLN A 27 20.37 19.89 -12.16
CA GLN A 27 19.93 18.65 -12.77
C GLN A 27 19.46 17.64 -11.70
N ALA A 28 20.22 17.45 -10.62
CA ALA A 28 19.84 16.57 -9.52
C ALA A 28 18.54 17.00 -8.83
N LYS A 29 18.30 18.30 -8.67
CA LYS A 29 17.03 18.82 -8.13
C LYS A 29 15.84 18.47 -9.02
N LEU A 30 15.99 18.64 -10.34
CA LEU A 30 14.93 18.31 -11.29
C LEU A 30 14.62 16.80 -11.28
N GLU A 31 15.64 15.96 -11.23
CA GLU A 31 15.48 14.50 -11.14
C GLU A 31 14.78 14.08 -9.85
N LYS A 32 15.13 14.72 -8.72
CA LYS A 32 14.45 14.50 -7.45
C LYS A 32 12.97 14.85 -7.52
N GLU A 33 12.61 16.02 -8.03
CA GLU A 33 11.22 16.46 -8.18
C GLU A 33 10.41 15.50 -9.07
N GLN A 34 11.01 15.03 -10.17
CA GLN A 34 10.39 14.02 -11.03
C GLN A 34 10.16 12.69 -10.30
N ALA A 35 11.12 12.24 -9.49
CA ALA A 35 10.99 11.03 -8.70
C ALA A 35 9.87 11.15 -7.64
N GLU A 36 9.80 12.28 -6.93
CA GLU A 36 8.74 12.58 -5.96
C GLU A 36 7.35 12.55 -6.61
N HIS A 37 7.19 13.14 -7.79
CA HIS A 37 5.93 13.07 -8.54
C HIS A 37 5.55 11.64 -8.94
N ARG A 38 6.52 10.79 -9.31
CA ARG A 38 6.26 9.37 -9.62
C ARG A 38 5.81 8.59 -8.39
N ILE A 39 6.46 8.82 -7.24
CA ILE A 39 6.09 8.20 -5.97
C ILE A 39 4.67 8.62 -5.58
N GLN A 40 4.36 9.92 -5.64
CA GLN A 40 3.04 10.43 -5.29
C GLN A 40 1.94 9.85 -6.18
N ARG A 41 2.19 9.72 -7.50
CA ARG A 41 1.25 9.09 -8.43
C ARG A 41 0.97 7.64 -8.06
N SER A 42 2.00 6.91 -7.66
CA SER A 42 1.91 5.50 -7.26
C SER A 42 1.11 5.36 -5.96
N LEU A 43 1.37 6.19 -4.95
CA LEU A 43 0.58 6.23 -3.71
C LEU A 43 -0.90 6.56 -3.96
N ASN A 44 -1.18 7.52 -4.83
CA ASN A 44 -2.56 7.87 -5.20
C ASN A 44 -3.29 6.71 -5.91
N TYR A 45 -2.57 5.95 -6.73
CA TYR A 45 -3.09 4.74 -7.35
C TYR A 45 -3.45 3.68 -6.29
N LEU A 46 -2.56 3.43 -5.33
CA LEU A 46 -2.82 2.48 -4.25
C LEU A 46 -4.04 2.88 -3.41
N ASP A 47 -4.18 4.17 -3.04
CA ASP A 47 -5.36 4.66 -2.32
C ASP A 47 -6.66 4.44 -3.11
N THR A 48 -6.63 4.70 -4.42
CA THR A 48 -7.77 4.46 -5.30
C THR A 48 -8.17 2.99 -5.32
N GLN A 49 -7.19 2.07 -5.39
CA GLN A 49 -7.43 0.64 -5.34
C GLN A 49 -8.03 0.20 -4.00
N LYS A 50 -7.55 0.74 -2.87
CA LYS A 50 -8.15 0.52 -1.54
C LYS A 50 -9.61 0.99 -1.46
N LYS A 51 -9.91 2.17 -2.01
CA LYS A 51 -11.29 2.71 -2.08
C LYS A 51 -12.21 1.78 -2.88
N LYS A 52 -11.76 1.30 -4.04
CA LYS A 52 -12.51 0.32 -4.85
C LYS A 52 -12.76 -0.99 -4.10
N LYS A 53 -11.73 -1.57 -3.46
CA LYS A 53 -11.86 -2.77 -2.63
C LYS A 53 -12.87 -2.60 -1.49
N ARG A 54 -12.83 -1.46 -0.77
CA ARG A 54 -13.80 -1.15 0.29
C ARG A 54 -15.23 -1.11 -0.23
N LYS A 55 -15.48 -0.40 -1.34
CA LYS A 55 -16.82 -0.33 -1.96
C LYS A 55 -17.33 -1.71 -2.39
N ALA A 56 -16.46 -2.52 -3.00
CA ALA A 56 -16.79 -3.89 -3.38
C ALA A 56 -17.11 -4.76 -2.16
N ARG A 57 -16.32 -4.64 -1.08
CA ARG A 57 -16.58 -5.35 0.19
C ARG A 57 -17.93 -4.96 0.78
N THR A 58 -18.26 -3.67 0.86
CA THR A 58 -19.57 -3.23 1.38
C THR A 58 -20.72 -3.85 0.59
N HIS A 59 -20.64 -3.84 -0.74
CA HIS A 59 -21.69 -4.46 -1.57
C HIS A 59 -21.80 -5.97 -1.35
N LEU A 60 -20.66 -6.67 -1.25
CA LEU A 60 -20.63 -8.10 -0.99
C LEU A 60 -21.20 -8.46 0.39
N LEU A 61 -20.93 -7.65 1.42
CA LEU A 61 -21.51 -7.86 2.75
C LEU A 61 -23.03 -7.69 2.75
N ILE A 62 -23.54 -6.69 2.05
CA ILE A 62 -25.00 -6.49 1.88
C ILE A 62 -25.62 -7.70 1.18
N GLN A 63 -25.01 -8.19 0.10
CA GLN A 63 -25.51 -9.38 -0.61
C GLN A 63 -25.52 -10.63 0.28
N LYS A 64 -24.48 -10.82 1.11
CA LYS A 64 -24.41 -11.95 2.05
C LYS A 64 -25.48 -11.85 3.15
N GLY A 65 -25.71 -10.65 3.69
CA GLY A 65 -26.80 -10.41 4.63
C GLY A 65 -28.17 -10.70 4.03
N ALA A 66 -28.41 -10.22 2.79
CA ALA A 66 -29.64 -10.50 2.06
C ALA A 66 -29.86 -12.00 1.80
N ALA A 67 -28.78 -12.76 1.55
CA ALA A 67 -28.88 -14.21 1.39
C ALA A 67 -29.29 -14.92 2.70
N ILE A 68 -28.80 -14.46 3.86
CA ILE A 68 -29.20 -14.99 5.16
C ILE A 68 -30.68 -14.70 5.43
N GLU A 69 -31.13 -13.46 5.21
CA GLU A 69 -32.53 -13.07 5.38
C GLU A 69 -33.47 -13.84 4.43
N ALA A 70 -33.03 -14.11 3.20
CA ALA A 70 -33.80 -14.91 2.25
C ALA A 70 -34.01 -16.36 2.73
N ILE A 71 -33.04 -16.93 3.45
CA ILE A 71 -33.11 -18.29 4.02
C ILE A 71 -33.93 -18.28 5.31
N CYS A 72 -33.74 -17.29 6.18
CA CYS A 72 -34.43 -17.16 7.46
C CYS A 72 -35.04 -15.75 7.58
N LYS A 73 -36.29 -15.60 7.15
CA LYS A 73 -36.96 -14.29 7.03
C LYS A 73 -37.09 -13.53 8.36
N ASP A 74 -37.11 -14.24 9.48
CA ASP A 74 -37.28 -13.63 10.80
C ASP A 74 -36.01 -12.94 11.29
N THR A 75 -34.85 -13.17 10.66
CA THR A 75 -33.60 -12.47 11.02
C THR A 75 -33.71 -10.96 10.84
N LYS A 76 -34.62 -10.47 9.98
CA LYS A 76 -34.87 -9.03 9.79
C LYS A 76 -35.46 -8.34 11.02
N TYR A 77 -36.03 -9.11 11.96
CA TYR A 77 -36.60 -8.58 13.19
C TYR A 77 -35.60 -8.58 14.36
N LEU A 78 -34.43 -9.20 14.18
CA LEU A 78 -33.36 -9.15 15.16
C LEU A 78 -32.72 -7.77 15.15
N THR A 79 -32.49 -7.23 16.34
CA THR A 79 -31.57 -6.11 16.51
C THR A 79 -30.15 -6.54 16.17
N GLU A 80 -29.27 -5.57 15.92
CA GLU A 80 -27.86 -5.83 15.65
C GLU A 80 -27.20 -6.66 16.77
N ALA A 81 -27.52 -6.35 18.04
CA ALA A 81 -26.99 -7.07 19.19
C ALA A 81 -27.49 -8.53 19.25
N GLU A 82 -28.78 -8.76 19.06
CA GLU A 82 -29.37 -10.11 19.04
C GLU A 82 -28.80 -10.94 17.88
N PHE A 83 -28.59 -10.32 16.72
CA PHE A 83 -27.99 -11.00 15.58
C PHE A 83 -26.54 -11.41 15.86
N TYR A 84 -25.73 -10.53 16.44
CA TYR A 84 -24.35 -10.88 16.81
C TYR A 84 -24.30 -11.95 17.89
N GLN A 85 -25.14 -11.87 18.93
CA GLN A 85 -25.20 -12.90 19.97
C GLN A 85 -25.60 -14.26 19.39
N LEU A 86 -26.64 -14.29 18.55
CA LEU A 86 -27.07 -15.51 17.86
C LEU A 86 -25.94 -16.12 17.02
N MET A 87 -25.26 -15.31 16.21
CA MET A 87 -24.16 -15.79 15.38
C MET A 87 -22.98 -16.28 16.22
N ASP A 88 -22.65 -15.60 17.32
CA ASP A 88 -21.59 -16.00 18.23
C ASP A 88 -21.89 -17.38 18.86
N GLU A 89 -23.09 -17.56 19.40
CA GLU A 89 -23.56 -18.83 19.98
C GLU A 89 -23.59 -19.96 18.93
N LEU A 90 -24.09 -19.69 17.73
CA LEU A 90 -24.18 -20.68 16.65
C LEU A 90 -22.82 -21.09 16.10
N LEU A 91 -21.91 -20.12 15.90
CA LEU A 91 -20.61 -20.35 15.26
C LEU A 91 -19.57 -20.93 16.22
N HIS A 92 -19.73 -20.73 17.54
CA HIS A 92 -18.87 -21.34 18.56
C HIS A 92 -19.42 -22.68 19.08
N ASN A 93 -20.63 -23.09 18.68
CA ASN A 93 -21.16 -24.40 19.02
C ASN A 93 -20.27 -25.51 18.40
N PRO A 94 -19.69 -26.43 19.19
CA PRO A 94 -18.82 -27.50 18.66
C PRO A 94 -19.50 -28.45 17.66
N ALA A 95 -20.84 -28.54 17.68
CA ALA A 95 -21.59 -29.32 16.71
C ALA A 95 -21.75 -28.58 15.35
N CYS A 96 -21.59 -27.26 15.35
CA CYS A 96 -21.67 -26.43 14.16
C CYS A 96 -20.31 -26.39 13.46
N LYS A 97 -20.15 -27.16 12.38
CA LYS A 97 -18.91 -27.21 11.59
C LYS A 97 -18.75 -26.04 10.61
N PHE A 98 -19.50 -24.95 10.79
CA PHE A 98 -19.54 -23.86 9.81
C PHE A 98 -18.15 -23.27 9.55
N CYS A 99 -17.43 -22.93 10.62
CA CYS A 99 -16.09 -22.33 10.51
C CYS A 99 -15.11 -23.26 9.80
N ASP A 100 -15.11 -24.56 10.14
CA ASP A 100 -14.27 -25.57 9.49
C ASP A 100 -14.60 -25.70 8.00
N VAL A 101 -15.89 -25.82 7.66
CA VAL A 101 -16.35 -25.95 6.28
C VAL A 101 -15.97 -24.71 5.47
N VAL A 102 -16.20 -23.51 6.01
CA VAL A 102 -15.81 -22.27 5.33
C VAL A 102 -14.30 -22.22 5.12
N HIS A 103 -13.51 -22.54 6.15
CA HIS A 103 -12.06 -22.57 6.06
C HIS A 103 -11.57 -23.52 4.96
N GLU A 104 -12.08 -24.75 4.92
CA GLU A 104 -11.76 -25.72 3.86
C GLU A 104 -12.17 -25.20 2.47
N MET A 105 -13.39 -24.66 2.33
CA MET A 105 -13.88 -24.15 1.05
C MET A 105 -13.02 -23.00 0.50
N VAL A 106 -12.46 -22.16 1.36
CA VAL A 106 -11.66 -21.00 0.94
C VAL A 106 -10.15 -21.20 1.09
N ARG A 107 -9.72 -22.39 1.54
CA ARG A 107 -8.29 -22.75 1.64
C ARG A 107 -7.57 -22.48 0.31
N GLY A 108 -6.35 -21.95 0.39
CA GLY A 108 -5.59 -21.47 -0.77
C GLY A 108 -6.08 -20.16 -1.39
N ARG A 109 -7.39 -19.93 -1.51
CA ARG A 109 -7.94 -18.63 -1.95
C ARG A 109 -7.72 -17.53 -0.90
N ALA A 110 -7.89 -17.89 0.37
CA ALA A 110 -7.61 -17.02 1.50
C ALA A 110 -6.10 -16.67 1.57
N GLU A 111 -5.24 -17.69 1.51
CA GLU A 111 -3.77 -17.51 1.50
C GLU A 111 -3.32 -16.63 0.33
N ALA A 112 -3.82 -16.87 -0.88
CA ALA A 112 -3.51 -16.06 -2.04
C ALA A 112 -4.04 -14.61 -1.92
N ALA A 113 -5.20 -14.41 -1.27
CA ALA A 113 -5.72 -13.08 -1.01
C ALA A 113 -4.87 -12.34 0.02
N GLU A 114 -4.50 -13.01 1.12
CA GLU A 114 -3.62 -12.46 2.16
C GLU A 114 -2.23 -12.13 1.62
N ALA A 115 -1.64 -13.01 0.80
CA ALA A 115 -0.36 -12.76 0.15
C ALA A 115 -0.41 -11.49 -0.72
N LYS A 116 -1.46 -11.34 -1.54
CA LYS A 116 -1.67 -10.12 -2.34
C LYS A 116 -1.88 -8.87 -1.48
N GLU A 117 -2.50 -9.00 -0.31
CA GLU A 117 -2.65 -7.86 0.61
C GLU A 117 -1.33 -7.50 1.30
N ARG A 118 -0.49 -8.49 1.63
CA ARG A 118 0.86 -8.26 2.14
C ARG A 118 1.75 -7.60 1.10
N GLU A 119 1.82 -8.12 -0.11
CA GLU A 119 2.56 -7.50 -1.23
C GLU A 119 2.14 -6.04 -1.44
N PHE A 120 0.82 -5.78 -1.43
CA PHE A 120 0.29 -4.43 -1.60
C PHE A 120 0.65 -3.50 -0.43
N ALA A 121 0.69 -4.03 0.80
CA ALA A 121 1.09 -3.27 1.98
C ALA A 121 2.60 -2.98 2.01
N GLU A 122 3.42 -3.94 1.57
CA GLU A 122 4.87 -3.81 1.42
C GLU A 122 5.19 -2.76 0.34
N GLU A 123 4.52 -2.80 -0.81
CA GLU A 123 4.68 -1.79 -1.88
C GLU A 123 4.33 -0.39 -1.37
N GLU A 124 3.22 -0.24 -0.63
CA GLU A 124 2.84 1.04 -0.04
C GLU A 124 3.86 1.52 1.00
N ALA A 125 4.37 0.62 1.84
CA ALA A 125 5.37 0.94 2.85
C ALA A 125 6.68 1.40 2.19
N LEU A 126 7.12 0.72 1.14
CA LEU A 126 8.28 1.08 0.35
C LEU A 126 8.12 2.47 -0.29
N LEU A 127 6.99 2.73 -0.96
CA LEU A 127 6.72 4.03 -1.58
C LEU A 127 6.68 5.17 -0.55
N LYS A 128 6.13 4.92 0.65
CA LYS A 128 6.15 5.88 1.76
C LYS A 128 7.56 6.12 2.30
N ALA A 129 8.37 5.07 2.42
CA ALA A 129 9.76 5.18 2.85
C ALA A 129 10.58 5.99 1.82
N MET A 130 10.41 5.71 0.52
CA MET A 130 10.99 6.50 -0.57
C MET A 130 10.54 7.97 -0.53
N GLN A 131 9.27 8.24 -0.24
CA GLN A 131 8.75 9.61 -0.08
C GLN A 131 9.40 10.35 1.09
N ARG A 132 9.76 9.65 2.18
CA ARG A 132 10.46 10.22 3.34
C ARG A 132 11.98 10.31 3.15
N GLY A 133 12.53 9.80 2.05
CA GLY A 133 13.97 9.71 1.84
C GLY A 133 14.65 8.60 2.66
N GLU A 134 13.86 7.69 3.22
CA GLU A 134 14.31 6.51 3.97
C GLU A 134 14.39 5.34 2.98
N LEU A 135 15.52 5.18 2.28
CA LEU A 135 15.73 3.98 1.48
C LEU A 135 16.05 2.81 2.42
N PRO A 136 15.42 1.63 2.25
CA PRO A 136 15.92 0.43 2.91
C PRO A 136 17.36 0.20 2.43
N GLN A 137 18.29 0.09 3.38
CA GLN A 137 19.64 -0.36 3.06
C GLN A 137 19.48 -1.78 2.49
N GLY A 138 19.77 -1.96 1.21
CA GLY A 138 19.85 -3.29 0.63
C GLY A 138 21.03 -4.00 1.27
N ASP A 139 20.78 -5.13 1.92
CA ASP A 139 21.84 -6.05 2.31
C ASP A 139 22.55 -6.48 1.01
N ALA A 140 23.79 -6.00 0.86
CA ALA A 140 24.68 -6.32 -0.26
C ALA A 140 25.29 -7.73 -0.11
#